data_AF-A0A7G9YLT3-F1
#
_entry.id   AF-A0A7G9YLT3-F1
#
_cell.length_a   1.000
_cell.length_b   1.000
_cell.length_c   1.000
_cell.angle_alpha   90.00
_cell.angle_beta   90.00
_cell.angle_gamma   90.00
#
_symmetry.space_group_name_H-M   'P 1'
#
loop_
_entity.id
_entity.type
_entity.pdbx_description
1 polymer ?
#
loop_
_entity_poly.entity_id
_entity_poly.type
_entity_poly.pdbx_seq_one_letter_code
_entity_poly.pdbx_strand_id
1 'polypeptide(L)'
;MHGSHRNMSKIPEWVYGEMKQIGVNYASVEQVQRYDDVHQRFHDYEKDSDAIIKLLELGSNSTVIDMSAGTGAFAPRAAKYCLKIYAVDVSSAMLNRCRKKVKRWVFQTFCTVTAAS
;
A
#
# COMPACT_ATOMS: atom_id res chain seq x y z
N MET A 1 41.48 -0.95 -2.55
CA MET A 1 40.20 -0.35 -2.13
C MET A 1 39.73 -1.13 -0.90
N HIS A 2 40.02 -0.60 0.29
CA HIS A 2 39.78 -1.29 1.55
C HIS A 2 38.31 -1.12 1.96
N GLY A 3 37.54 -2.20 1.86
CA GLY A 3 36.20 -2.29 2.44
C GLY A 3 36.30 -2.24 3.96
N SER A 4 35.76 -1.17 4.55
CA SER A 4 35.65 -1.00 5.99
C SER A 4 34.76 -2.11 6.57
N HIS A 5 35.36 -3.12 7.19
CA HIS A 5 34.68 -3.97 8.17
C HIS A 5 34.19 -3.08 9.31
N ARG A 6 32.89 -2.80 9.37
CA ARG A 6 32.29 -2.16 10.55
C ARG A 6 32.49 -3.10 11.74
N ASN A 7 33.25 -2.65 12.72
CA ASN A 7 33.45 -3.35 13.98
C ASN A 7 32.11 -3.32 14.75
N MET A 8 31.39 -4.44 14.78
CA MET A 8 30.04 -4.60 15.37
C MET A 8 30.02 -4.48 16.91
N SER A 9 31.16 -4.22 17.55
CA SER A 9 31.33 -4.23 19.01
C SER A 9 30.93 -2.93 19.72
N LYS A 10 30.17 -2.03 19.08
CA LYS A 10 29.77 -0.73 19.66
C LYS A 10 28.32 -0.33 19.34
N ILE A 11 27.39 -1.28 19.32
CA ILE A 11 25.97 -0.95 19.28
C ILE A 11 25.48 -0.87 20.75
N PRO A 12 25.09 0.31 21.25
CA PRO A 12 24.54 0.44 22.60
C PRO A 12 23.31 -0.46 22.77
N GLU A 13 23.12 -0.99 23.98
CA GLU A 13 22.04 -1.96 24.29
C GLU A 13 20.63 -1.38 24.07
N TRP A 14 20.48 -0.06 24.13
CA TRP A 14 19.22 0.64 23.87
C TRP A 14 18.89 0.77 22.37
N VAL A 15 19.84 0.51 21.47
CA VAL A 15 19.61 0.63 20.02
C VAL A 15 18.77 -0.53 19.55
N TYR A 16 17.59 -0.20 19.05
CA TYR A 16 16.69 -1.17 18.43
C TYR A 16 17.35 -1.76 17.17
N GLY A 17 17.39 -3.09 17.07
CA GLY A 17 17.94 -3.75 15.90
C GLY A 17 17.06 -3.51 14.68
N GLU A 18 17.41 -2.56 13.81
CA GLU A 18 16.62 -2.19 12.63
C GLU A 18 16.39 -3.34 11.64
N MET A 19 17.28 -4.33 11.63
CA MET A 19 17.15 -5.55 10.82
C MET A 19 16.15 -6.56 11.40
N LYS A 20 15.66 -6.33 12.63
CA LYS A 20 14.65 -7.17 13.27
C LYS A 20 13.27 -6.78 12.72
N GLN A 21 12.75 -7.58 11.79
CA GLN A 21 11.38 -7.39 11.30
C GLN A 21 10.36 -7.77 12.39
N ILE A 22 9.79 -6.76 13.05
CA ILE A 22 8.64 -6.90 13.97
C ILE A 22 7.30 -6.58 13.32
N GLY A 23 7.31 -6.11 12.07
CA GLY A 23 6.12 -5.77 11.32
C GLY A 23 5.31 -7.02 10.94
N VAL A 24 3.99 -6.84 10.83
CA VAL A 24 3.07 -7.90 10.38
C VAL A 24 3.47 -8.36 8.97
N ASN A 25 3.58 -9.67 8.77
CA ASN A 25 3.83 -10.22 7.45
C ASN A 25 2.57 -10.14 6.57
N TYR A 26 2.47 -9.08 5.80
CA TYR A 26 1.36 -8.85 4.86
C TYR A 26 1.42 -9.71 3.59
N ALA A 27 2.31 -10.70 3.52
CA ALA A 27 2.25 -11.76 2.51
C ALA A 27 1.27 -12.89 2.88
N SER A 28 0.83 -13.00 4.15
CA SER A 28 -0.19 -13.98 4.56
C SER A 28 -1.59 -13.51 4.15
N VAL A 29 -2.29 -14.36 3.40
CA VAL A 29 -3.66 -14.11 2.94
C VAL A 29 -4.64 -14.00 4.12
N GLU A 30 -4.40 -14.75 5.19
CA GLU A 30 -5.22 -14.77 6.41
C GLU A 30 -5.09 -13.46 7.19
N GLN A 31 -3.87 -12.90 7.28
CA GLN A 31 -3.64 -11.58 7.90
C GLN A 31 -4.24 -10.45 7.06
N VAL A 32 -4.16 -10.55 5.72
CA VAL A 32 -4.78 -9.59 4.79
C VAL A 32 -6.31 -9.58 4.94
N GLN A 33 -6.94 -10.73 5.15
CA GLN A 33 -8.39 -10.80 5.38
C GLN A 33 -8.80 -10.12 6.70
N ARG A 34 -8.06 -10.38 7.79
CA ARG A 34 -8.31 -9.73 9.08
C ARG A 34 -7.99 -8.23 9.08
N TYR A 35 -7.13 -7.78 8.18
CA TYR A 35 -6.74 -6.38 8.08
C TYR A 35 -7.96 -5.46 7.90
N ASP A 36 -8.85 -5.80 6.96
CA ASP A 36 -10.08 -5.04 6.70
C ASP A 36 -10.95 -4.96 7.96
N ASP A 37 -11.20 -6.09 8.62
CA ASP A 37 -12.12 -6.19 9.77
C ASP A 37 -11.62 -5.39 10.99
N VAL A 38 -10.31 -5.30 11.19
CA VAL A 38 -9.71 -4.54 12.29
C VAL A 38 -9.62 -3.05 11.93
N HIS A 39 -9.21 -2.73 10.70
CA HIS A 39 -8.94 -1.34 10.30
C HIS A 39 -10.21 -0.57 9.91
N GLN A 40 -11.29 -1.25 9.52
CA GLN A 40 -12.62 -0.63 9.33
C GLN A 40 -13.28 -0.17 10.63
N ARG A 41 -12.80 -0.63 11.80
CA ARG A 41 -13.35 -0.19 13.09
C ARG A 41 -12.94 1.24 13.49
N PHE A 42 -11.88 1.77 12.89
CA PHE A 42 -11.29 3.04 13.29
C PHE A 42 -11.44 4.16 12.24
N HIS A 43 -11.75 3.79 10.99
CA HIS A 43 -11.82 4.74 9.87
C HIS A 43 -13.06 4.50 9.02
N ASP A 44 -13.79 5.58 8.75
CA ASP A 44 -14.76 5.63 7.67
C ASP A 44 -14.02 5.95 6.37
N TYR A 45 -13.46 4.90 5.77
CA TYR A 45 -12.65 5.02 4.56
C TYR A 45 -13.40 5.65 3.39
N GLU A 46 -14.73 5.50 3.32
CA GLU A 46 -15.51 6.11 2.24
C GLU A 46 -15.59 7.62 2.43
N LYS A 47 -15.89 8.07 3.65
CA LYS A 47 -15.97 9.50 3.97
C LYS A 47 -14.61 10.19 3.81
N ASP A 48 -13.54 9.57 4.29
CA ASP A 48 -12.18 10.10 4.16
C ASP A 48 -11.77 10.20 2.69
N SER A 49 -12.09 9.17 1.90
CA SER A 49 -11.82 9.17 0.46
C SER A 49 -12.61 10.25 -0.28
N ASP A 50 -13.88 10.46 0.08
CA ASP A 50 -14.72 11.50 -0.53
C ASP A 50 -14.22 12.91 -0.21
N ALA A 51 -13.70 13.12 1.00
CA ALA A 51 -13.05 14.37 1.36
C ALA A 51 -11.83 14.64 0.48
N ILE A 52 -10.98 13.62 0.23
CA ILE A 52 -9.81 13.73 -0.64
C ILE A 52 -10.23 13.99 -2.10
N ILE A 53 -11.20 13.23 -2.61
CA ILE A 53 -11.72 13.38 -3.98
C ILE A 53 -12.25 14.80 -4.20
N LYS A 54 -12.99 15.33 -3.22
CA LYS A 54 -13.51 16.70 -3.28
C LYS A 54 -12.39 17.74 -3.19
N LEU A 55 -11.45 17.56 -2.25
CA LEU A 55 -10.35 18.50 -2.04
C LEU A 55 -9.45 18.63 -3.28
N LEU A 56 -9.22 17.52 -3.97
CA LEU A 56 -8.37 17.45 -5.17
C LEU A 56 -9.17 17.62 -6.48
N GLU A 57 -10.48 17.86 -6.39
CA GLU A 57 -11.39 18.00 -7.53
C GLU A 57 -11.25 16.86 -8.54
N LEU A 58 -11.09 15.63 -8.05
CA LEU A 58 -10.88 14.46 -8.89
C LEU A 58 -12.14 14.13 -9.69
N GLY A 59 -11.97 13.87 -10.98
CA GLY A 59 -13.07 13.55 -11.89
C GLY A 59 -12.63 12.77 -13.12
N SER A 60 -13.48 12.72 -14.13
CA SER A 60 -13.28 11.90 -15.33
C SER A 60 -12.04 12.27 -16.15
N ASN A 61 -11.46 13.45 -15.95
CA ASN A 61 -10.22 13.86 -16.62
C ASN A 61 -8.96 13.56 -15.78
N SER A 62 -9.12 13.09 -14.54
CA SER A 62 -8.03 12.81 -13.61
C SER A 62 -7.46 11.41 -13.83
N THR A 63 -6.13 11.31 -13.74
CA THR A 63 -5.40 10.04 -13.63
C THR A 63 -4.72 10.01 -12.27
N VAL A 64 -4.96 8.95 -11.50
CA VAL A 64 -4.56 8.88 -10.09
C VAL A 64 -3.70 7.65 -9.83
N ILE A 65 -2.67 7.80 -8.99
CA ILE A 65 -1.86 6.69 -8.48
C ILE A 65 -2.05 6.64 -6.95
N ASP A 66 -2.60 5.55 -6.46
CA ASP A 66 -2.74 5.22 -5.03
C ASP A 66 -1.52 4.41 -4.61
N MET A 67 -0.54 5.10 -4.04
CA MET A 67 0.72 4.51 -3.57
C MET A 67 0.52 3.84 -2.21
N SER A 68 0.98 2.60 -2.07
CA SER A 68 0.74 1.76 -0.89
C SER A 68 -0.76 1.52 -0.64
N ALA A 69 -1.46 1.13 -1.71
CA ALA A 69 -2.92 1.01 -1.74
C ALA A 69 -3.48 -0.03 -0.74
N GLY A 70 -2.66 -0.96 -0.26
CA GLY A 70 -3.07 -2.00 0.67
C GLY A 70 -4.27 -2.80 0.14
N THR A 71 -5.27 -3.01 0.99
CA THR A 71 -6.52 -3.69 0.60
C THR A 71 -7.49 -2.81 -0.19
N GLY A 72 -7.09 -1.59 -0.56
CA GLY A 72 -7.91 -0.64 -1.33
C GLY A 72 -8.90 0.13 -0.47
N ALA A 73 -8.40 1.03 0.37
CA ALA A 73 -9.25 1.99 1.11
C ALA A 73 -9.72 3.12 0.18
N PHE A 74 -8.78 3.72 -0.55
CA PHE A 74 -9.03 4.89 -1.40
C PHE A 74 -9.35 4.50 -2.84
N ALA A 75 -8.52 3.65 -3.46
CA ALA A 75 -8.67 3.29 -4.88
C ALA A 75 -10.10 2.88 -5.28
N PRO A 76 -10.82 1.99 -4.58
CA PRO A 76 -12.21 1.65 -4.90
C PRO A 76 -13.21 2.80 -4.90
N ARG A 77 -13.01 3.82 -4.05
CA ARG A 77 -13.90 4.99 -4.00
C ARG A 77 -13.59 5.95 -5.14
N ALA A 78 -12.32 6.24 -5.36
CA ALA A 78 -11.85 7.12 -6.44
C ALA A 78 -12.16 6.55 -7.84
N ALA A 79 -12.26 5.22 -7.96
CA ALA A 79 -12.77 4.49 -9.13
C ALA A 79 -14.04 5.05 -9.75
N LYS A 80 -14.93 5.51 -8.87
CA LYS A 80 -16.28 5.90 -9.24
C LYS A 80 -16.30 7.26 -9.94
N TYR A 81 -15.19 8.01 -9.85
CA TYR A 81 -15.07 9.37 -10.35
C TYR A 81 -13.98 9.52 -11.42
N CYS A 82 -12.85 8.81 -11.27
CA CYS A 82 -11.70 8.96 -12.15
C CYS A 82 -11.76 8.00 -13.34
N LEU A 83 -11.27 8.44 -14.51
CA LEU A 83 -11.16 7.57 -15.69
C LEU A 83 -10.10 6.47 -15.52
N LYS A 84 -9.01 6.80 -14.84
CA LYS A 84 -7.91 5.85 -14.55
C LYS A 84 -7.43 5.98 -13.11
N ILE A 85 -7.33 4.85 -12.43
CA ILE A 85 -6.54 4.71 -11.21
C ILE A 85 -5.49 3.63 -11.39
N TYR A 86 -4.37 3.80 -10.70
CA TYR A 86 -3.35 2.78 -10.49
C TYR A 86 -3.23 2.52 -9.00
N ALA A 87 -3.55 1.31 -8.55
CA ALA A 87 -3.31 0.88 -7.17
C ALA A 87 -1.97 0.14 -7.11
N VAL A 88 -1.03 0.64 -6.31
CA VAL A 88 0.34 0.13 -6.21
C VAL A 88 0.61 -0.31 -4.78
N ASP A 89 1.07 -1.54 -4.60
CA ASP A 89 1.51 -2.06 -3.30
C ASP A 89 2.59 -3.12 -3.53
N VAL A 90 3.53 -3.24 -2.59
CA VAL A 90 4.58 -4.27 -2.64
C VAL A 90 4.02 -5.68 -2.34
N SER A 91 2.89 -5.76 -1.63
CA SER A 91 2.20 -7.01 -1.34
C SER A 91 1.18 -7.34 -2.43
N SER A 92 1.48 -8.40 -3.18
CA SER A 92 0.53 -8.97 -4.15
C SER A 92 -0.75 -9.49 -3.48
N ALA A 93 -0.66 -9.95 -2.23
CA ALA A 93 -1.84 -10.39 -1.46
C ALA A 93 -2.79 -9.22 -1.17
N MET A 94 -2.25 -8.05 -0.83
CA MET A 94 -3.00 -6.81 -0.63
C MET A 94 -3.72 -6.39 -1.91
N LEU A 95 -3.00 -6.35 -3.04
CA LEU A 95 -3.59 -6.02 -4.34
C LEU A 95 -4.66 -7.03 -4.78
N ASN A 96 -4.45 -8.32 -4.52
CA ASN A 96 -5.46 -9.35 -4.80
C ASN A 96 -6.75 -9.12 -3.99
N ARG A 97 -6.63 -8.70 -2.73
CA ARG A 97 -7.79 -8.32 -1.90
C ARG A 97 -8.46 -7.05 -2.41
N CYS A 98 -7.68 -6.01 -2.73
CA CYS A 98 -8.17 -4.78 -3.34
C CYS A 98 -8.97 -5.05 -4.63
N ARG A 99 -8.44 -5.93 -5.50
CA ARG A 99 -9.11 -6.34 -6.74
C ARG A 99 -10.47 -6.97 -6.51
N LYS A 100 -10.65 -7.77 -5.45
CA LYS A 100 -11.94 -8.38 -5.12
C LYS A 100 -13.01 -7.35 -4.73
N LYS A 101 -12.62 -6.17 -4.23
CA LYS A 101 -13.55 -5.11 -3.83
C LYS A 101 -14.14 -4.36 -5.02
N VAL A 102 -13.64 -4.57 -6.24
CA VAL A 102 -14.10 -3.80 -7.39
C VAL A 102 -14.28 -4.65 -8.65
N LYS A 103 -15.44 -4.51 -9.28
CA LYS A 103 -15.87 -5.38 -10.38
C LYS A 103 -15.34 -4.98 -11.76
N ARG A 104 -14.90 -3.73 -11.97
CA ARG A 104 -14.51 -3.24 -13.29
C ARG A 104 -13.40 -2.18 -13.20
N TRP A 105 -12.22 -2.52 -13.68
CA TRP A 105 -11.07 -1.64 -13.88
C TRP A 105 -10.23 -2.11 -15.06
N VAL A 106 -9.50 -1.19 -15.69
CA VAL A 106 -8.29 -1.54 -16.43
C VAL A 106 -7.16 -1.62 -15.40
N PHE A 107 -6.84 -2.82 -14.92
CA PHE A 107 -5.66 -3.05 -14.09
C PHE A 107 -4.44 -3.13 -14.98
N GLN A 108 -3.47 -2.23 -14.78
CA GLN A 108 -2.11 -2.50 -15.18
C GLN A 108 -1.37 -2.96 -13.93
N THR A 109 -1.40 -4.27 -13.68
CA THR A 109 -0.53 -4.90 -12.68
C THR A 109 0.90 -4.78 -13.21
N PHE A 110 1.62 -3.72 -12.84
CA PHE A 110 3.06 -3.67 -13.09
C PHE A 110 3.80 -3.58 -11.78
N CYS A 111 4.17 -4.75 -11.26
CA CYS A 111 5.37 -4.91 -10.46
C CYS A 111 6.52 -5.18 -11.44
N THR A 112 7.28 -4.15 -11.79
CA THR A 112 8.74 -4.30 -11.86
C THR A 112 9.35 -3.03 -11.27
N VAL A 113 9.85 -3.17 -10.05
CA VAL A 113 10.98 -2.35 -9.62
C VAL A 113 12.18 -3.00 -10.31
N THR A 114 12.63 -2.45 -11.44
CA THR A 114 14.00 -2.74 -11.90
C THR A 114 14.91 -1.81 -11.10
N ALA A 115 15.49 -2.35 -10.04
CA ALA A 115 16.65 -1.76 -9.39
C ALA A 115 17.80 -2.76 -9.53
N ALA A 116 18.64 -2.53 -10.54
CA ALA A 116 20.06 -2.85 -10.52
C ALA A 116 20.70 -2.20 -11.75
N SER A 117 21.60 -1.25 -11.45
CA SER A 117 22.77 -0.78 -12.21
C SER A 117 22.74 -0.81 -13.74
#